data_AF-A0A1X3H901-F1
#
_entry.id   AF-A0A1X3H901-F1
#
_cell.length_a   1.000
_cell.length_b   1.000
_cell.length_c   1.000
_cell.angle_alpha   90.00
_cell.angle_beta   90.00
_cell.angle_gamma   90.00
#
_symmetry.space_group_name_H-M   'P 1'
#
loop_
_entity.id
_entity.type
_entity.pdbx_description
1 polymer ?
#
loop_
_entity_poly.entity_id
_entity_poly.type
_entity_poly.pdbx_seq_one_letter_code
_entity_poly.pdbx_strand_id
1 'polypeptide(L)'
;MTASPILTIRNLIDEETGEVCLWVLKGLARREAMLTWGEITPRSLRAAVRMIADRVPEMQTGWRQRRGFPIAMTATIAPFGTSRDGVRRSAF
;
A
#
# COMPACT_ATOMS: atom_id res chain seq x y z
N MET A 1 -4.13 -6.85 -30.70
CA MET A 1 -4.31 -7.67 -29.48
C MET A 1 -4.25 -6.73 -28.29
N THR A 2 -5.39 -6.34 -27.73
CA THR A 2 -5.42 -5.54 -26.50
C THR A 2 -5.07 -6.46 -25.35
N ALA A 3 -3.86 -6.31 -24.80
CA ALA A 3 -3.47 -7.05 -23.60
C ALA A 3 -4.49 -6.73 -22.50
N SER A 4 -5.27 -7.73 -22.06
CA SER A 4 -6.02 -7.59 -20.82
C SER A 4 -5.00 -7.22 -19.75
N PRO A 5 -5.10 -6.05 -19.10
CA PRO A 5 -4.11 -5.65 -18.12
C PRO A 5 -4.17 -6.65 -16.98
N ILE A 6 -3.18 -7.54 -16.92
CA ILE A 6 -3.07 -8.51 -15.84
C ILE A 6 -2.93 -7.68 -14.56
N LEU A 7 -3.88 -7.83 -13.64
CA LEU A 7 -3.82 -7.17 -12.33
C LEU A 7 -2.63 -7.74 -11.56
N THR A 8 -1.53 -7.01 -11.60
CA THR A 8 -0.28 -7.36 -10.93
C THR A 8 0.19 -6.20 -10.08
N ILE A 9 0.99 -6.52 -9.05
CA ILE A 9 1.65 -5.52 -8.20
C ILE A 9 2.48 -4.56 -9.06
N ARG A 10 3.05 -5.01 -10.19
CA ARG A 10 3.86 -4.16 -11.08
C ARG A 10 3.09 -2.97 -11.65
N ASN A 11 1.77 -3.08 -11.77
CA ASN A 11 0.89 -2.03 -12.30
C ASN A 11 0.35 -1.10 -11.20
N LEU A 12 0.81 -1.24 -9.95
CA LEU A 12 0.31 -0.46 -8.83
C LEU A 12 0.75 1.01 -8.89
N ILE A 13 1.89 1.28 -9.52
CA ILE A 13 2.41 2.62 -9.79
C ILE A 13 2.39 2.85 -11.30
N ASP A 14 1.88 3.99 -11.72
CA ASP A 14 1.98 4.48 -13.08
C ASP A 14 3.44 4.86 -13.37
N GLU A 15 4.06 4.25 -14.38
CA GLU A 15 5.48 4.48 -14.67
C GLU A 15 5.75 5.86 -15.29
N GLU A 16 4.76 6.51 -15.90
CA GLU A 16 4.89 7.86 -16.45
C GLU A 16 4.79 8.91 -15.34
N THR A 17 3.80 8.78 -14.45
CA THR A 17 3.45 9.82 -13.47
C THR A 17 3.95 9.54 -12.06
N GLY A 18 4.22 8.27 -11.71
CA GLY A 18 4.55 7.84 -10.35
C GLY A 18 3.33 7.78 -9.40
N GLU A 19 2.13 8.01 -9.93
CA GLU A 19 0.89 7.96 -9.16
C GLU A 19 0.44 6.52 -8.87
N VAL A 20 -0.30 6.35 -7.78
CA VAL A 20 -0.87 5.06 -7.41
C VAL A 20 -2.10 4.77 -8.26
N CYS A 21 -2.09 3.67 -9.00
CA CYS A 21 -3.25 3.19 -9.74
C CYS A 21 -4.31 2.60 -8.77
N LEU A 22 -5.20 3.45 -8.26
CA LEU A 22 -6.21 3.05 -7.26
C LEU A 22 -7.12 1.89 -7.70
N TRP A 23 -7.40 1.77 -9.00
CA TRP A 23 -8.20 0.66 -9.52
C TRP A 23 -7.43 -0.67 -9.44
N VAL A 24 -6.10 -0.67 -9.66
CA VAL A 24 -5.23 -1.83 -9.47
C VAL A 24 -5.19 -2.22 -8.01
N LEU A 25 -4.99 -1.26 -7.10
CA LEU A 25 -5.03 -1.50 -5.65
C LEU A 25 -6.34 -2.17 -5.23
N LYS A 26 -7.48 -1.63 -5.68
CA LYS A 26 -8.81 -2.18 -5.39
C LYS A 26 -9.01 -3.59 -5.99
N GLY A 27 -8.48 -3.86 -7.17
CA GLY A 27 -8.54 -5.17 -7.81
C GLY A 27 -7.70 -6.21 -7.06
N LEU A 28 -6.45 -5.86 -6.75
CA LEU A 28 -5.55 -6.69 -5.97
C LEU A 28 -6.11 -6.97 -4.57
N ALA A 29 -6.70 -5.98 -3.91
CA ALA A 29 -7.30 -6.16 -2.59
C ALA A 29 -8.47 -7.14 -2.60
N ARG A 30 -9.31 -7.14 -3.65
CA ARG A 30 -10.39 -8.13 -3.78
C ARG A 30 -9.85 -9.54 -4.02
N ARG A 31 -8.84 -9.66 -4.88
CA ARG A 31 -8.17 -10.94 -5.14
C ARG A 31 -7.56 -11.51 -3.86
N GLU A 32 -6.83 -10.67 -3.13
CA GLU A 32 -6.21 -11.03 -1.86
C GLU A 32 -7.26 -11.38 -0.79
N ALA A 33 -8.36 -10.62 -0.74
CA ALA A 33 -9.45 -10.90 0.18
C ALA A 33 -10.08 -12.29 -0.07
N MET A 34 -10.34 -12.62 -1.33
CA MET A 34 -10.84 -13.94 -1.72
C MET A 34 -9.82 -15.05 -1.46
N LEU A 35 -8.54 -14.80 -1.70
CA LEU A 35 -7.49 -15.79 -1.50
C LEU A 35 -7.27 -16.12 -0.02
N THR A 36 -7.29 -15.11 0.84
CA THR A 36 -6.96 -15.27 2.27
C THR A 36 -8.18 -15.61 3.13
N TRP A 37 -9.35 -15.04 2.85
CA TRP A 37 -10.57 -15.25 3.67
C TRP A 37 -11.72 -15.94 2.92
N GLY A 38 -11.65 -16.08 1.60
CA GLY A 38 -12.78 -16.62 0.81
C GLY A 38 -13.97 -15.68 0.70
N GLU A 39 -13.83 -14.41 1.11
CA GLU A 39 -14.94 -13.45 1.15
C GLU A 39 -14.52 -12.00 0.84
N ILE A 40 -15.46 -11.22 0.29
CA ILE A 40 -15.31 -9.78 0.02
C ILE A 40 -16.18 -8.99 1.00
N THR A 41 -15.81 -9.02 2.29
CA THR A 41 -16.45 -8.22 3.33
C THR A 41 -15.67 -6.94 3.58
N PRO A 42 -16.28 -5.89 4.18
CA PRO A 42 -15.54 -4.68 4.53
C PRO A 42 -14.32 -4.94 5.43
N ARG A 43 -14.36 -5.97 6.29
CA ARG A 43 -13.24 -6.38 7.14
C ARG A 43 -12.12 -7.01 6.32
N SER A 44 -12.43 -8.02 5.48
CA SER A 44 -11.43 -8.70 4.66
C SER A 44 -10.77 -7.74 3.67
N LEU A 45 -11.54 -6.83 3.07
CA LEU A 45 -11.01 -5.79 2.18
C LEU A 45 -10.06 -4.82 2.90
N ARG A 46 -10.37 -4.35 4.10
CA ARG A 46 -9.47 -3.46 4.85
C ARG A 46 -8.15 -4.16 5.20
N ALA A 47 -8.20 -5.44 5.56
CA ALA A 47 -7.01 -6.22 5.84
C ALA A 47 -6.17 -6.45 4.58
N ALA A 48 -6.80 -6.85 3.47
CA ALA A 48 -6.16 -7.03 2.17
C ALA A 48 -5.52 -5.73 1.64
N VAL A 49 -6.21 -4.59 1.75
CA VAL A 49 -5.66 -3.29 1.36
C VAL A 49 -4.38 -2.98 2.14
N ARG A 50 -4.34 -3.22 3.45
CA ARG A 50 -3.13 -2.99 4.26
C ARG A 50 -1.94 -3.80 3.75
N MET A 51 -2.15 -5.10 3.48
CA MET A 51 -1.10 -5.99 2.98
C MET A 51 -0.49 -5.52 1.65
N ILE A 52 -1.31 -4.92 0.77
CA ILE A 52 -0.85 -4.45 -0.55
C ILE A 52 -0.31 -3.01 -0.47
N ALA A 53 -0.91 -2.15 0.37
CA ALA A 53 -0.54 -0.75 0.50
C ALA A 53 0.91 -0.58 1.00
N ASP A 54 1.43 -1.53 1.79
CA ASP A 54 2.82 -1.53 2.26
C ASP A 54 3.84 -1.59 1.11
N ARG A 55 3.43 -2.04 -0.09
CA ARG A 55 4.28 -2.06 -1.29
C ARG A 55 4.35 -0.72 -2.02
N VAL A 56 3.39 0.17 -1.79
CA VAL A 56 3.33 1.48 -2.48
C VAL A 56 4.59 2.32 -2.21
N PRO A 57 5.05 2.49 -0.95
CA PRO A 57 6.26 3.26 -0.67
C PRO A 57 7.52 2.68 -1.33
N GLU A 58 7.68 1.36 -1.32
CA GLU A 58 8.82 0.68 -1.96
C GLU A 58 8.84 0.98 -3.47
N MET A 59 7.68 0.84 -4.12
CA MET A 59 7.56 1.06 -5.56
C MET A 59 7.72 2.53 -5.95
N GLN A 60 7.15 3.47 -5.19
CA GLN A 60 7.32 4.90 -5.42
C GLN A 60 8.76 5.34 -5.21
N THR A 61 9.44 4.79 -4.21
CA THR A 61 10.88 5.01 -4.00
C THR A 61 11.67 4.52 -5.21
N GLY A 62 11.41 3.30 -5.67
CA GLY A 62 12.07 2.75 -6.86
C GLY A 62 11.83 3.60 -8.12
N TRP A 63 10.59 4.08 -8.32
CA TRP A 63 10.27 4.98 -9.43
C TRP A 63 11.04 6.31 -9.34
N ARG A 64 11.11 6.91 -8.15
CA ARG A 64 11.88 8.14 -7.92
C ARG A 64 13.36 7.96 -8.23
N GLN A 65 13.97 6.84 -7.80
CA GLN A 65 15.37 6.51 -8.12
C GLN A 65 15.60 6.45 -9.63
N ARG A 66 14.73 5.74 -10.37
CA ARG A 66 14.86 5.60 -11.83
C ARG A 66 14.73 6.93 -12.57
N ARG A 67 13.90 7.85 -12.05
CA ARG A 67 13.64 9.16 -12.67
C ARG A 67 14.56 10.28 -12.18
N GLY A 68 15.50 9.99 -11.27
CA GLY A 68 16.42 10.98 -10.73
C GLY A 68 15.76 12.00 -9.78
N PHE A 69 14.57 11.70 -9.25
CA PHE A 69 13.94 12.55 -8.26
C PHE A 69 14.63 12.41 -6.91
N PRO A 70 14.81 13.51 -6.15
CA PRO A 70 15.36 13.42 -4.81
C PRO A 70 14.45 12.57 -3.95
N ILE A 71 15.04 11.54 -3.34
CA ILE A 71 14.41 10.79 -2.27
C ILE A 71 14.85 11.47 -1.00
N ALA A 72 13.94 12.28 -0.46
CA ALA A 72 14.01 12.70 0.91
C ALA A 72 14.04 11.44 1.77
N MET A 73 15.22 11.03 2.25
CA MET A 73 15.33 10.02 3.32
C MET A 73 14.73 10.53 4.64
N THR A 74 14.25 11.78 4.66
CA THR A 74 13.44 12.42 5.69
C THR A 74 11.99 11.93 5.65
N ALA A 75 11.82 10.66 5.95
CA ALA A 75 10.66 10.19 6.67
C ALA A 75 11.15 9.04 7.54
N THR A 76 11.76 9.40 8.68
CA THR A 76 11.52 8.62 9.90
C THR A 76 10.09 8.14 9.80
N ILE A 77 9.90 6.82 9.76
CA ILE A 77 8.61 6.17 9.83
C ILE A 77 7.91 6.86 11.01
N ALA A 78 7.10 7.87 10.73
CA ALA A 78 6.20 8.41 11.71
C ALA A 78 5.19 7.29 11.81
N PRO A 79 5.19 6.49 12.91
CA PRO A 79 4.21 5.44 13.06
C PRO A 79 2.85 6.07 12.74
N PHE A 80 2.08 5.40 11.90
CA PHE A 80 0.71 5.81 11.61
C PHE A 80 -0.09 5.63 12.91
N GLY A 81 0.00 6.64 13.77
CA GLY A 81 -0.38 6.60 15.17
C GLY A 81 0.66 7.33 16.02
N THR A 82 0.25 8.43 16.64
CA THR A 82 0.88 8.83 17.90
C THR A 82 0.83 7.59 18.80
N SER A 83 1.98 7.08 19.24
CA SER A 83 1.97 6.36 20.51
C SER A 83 1.30 7.34 21.47
N ARG A 84 0.15 6.95 22.04
CA ARG A 84 -0.44 7.69 23.15
C ARG A 84 0.58 7.58 24.29
N ASP A 85 1.54 8.49 24.32
CA ASP A 85 2.27 8.85 25.52
C ASP A 85 1.22 9.37 26.50
N GLY A 86 0.71 8.44 27.31
CA GLY A 86 -0.50 8.65 28.08
C GLY A 86 -1.16 7.39 28.62
N VAL A 87 -0.62 6.18 28.40
CA VAL A 87 -0.95 5.07 29.31
C VAL A 87 -0.31 5.41 30.65
N ARG A 88 -1.13 5.99 31.52
CA ARG A 88 -0.89 6.06 32.96
C ARG A 88 -0.34 4.70 33.40
N ARG A 89 0.95 4.66 33.73
CA ARG A 89 1.41 3.80 34.81
C ARG A 89 0.76 4.36 36.06
N SER A 90 -0.41 3.82 36.42
CA SER A 90 -0.85 3.84 37.81
C SER A 90 -0.78 2.41 38.27
N ALA A 91 0.16 2.18 39.19
CA ALA A 91 0.03 1.12 40.16
C ALA A 91 -1.27 1.31 40.96
N PHE A 92 -1.69 0.22 41.62
CA PHE A 92 -2.92 -0.04 42.38
C PHE A 92 -4.06 -0.65 41.56
#